data_AF-A0A2K4I855-F1
#
_entry.id   AF-A0A2K4I855-F1
#
_cell.length_a   1.000
_cell.length_b   1.000
_cell.length_c   1.000
_cell.angle_alpha   90.00
_cell.angle_beta   90.00
_cell.angle_gamma   90.00
#
_symmetry.space_group_name_H-M   'P 1'
#
loop_
_entity.id
_entity.type
_entity.pdbx_description
1 polymer ?
#
loop_
_entity_poly.entity_id
_entity_poly.type
_entity_poly.pdbx_seq_one_letter_code
_entity_poly.pdbx_strand_id
1 'polypeptide(L)'
;MSSINGTYVNANAGAKLTITDGNDSNGTFSGTFSQGGVNYDVSYGHYHFQNSTGQPTTITFVGLNGNSGFQAWSLFSPDHNYARVRAAGSRTNFDGEVVTLAGEFVKQ
;
A
#
# COMPACT_ATOMS: atom_id res chain seq x y z
N MET A 1 -18.39 1.30 3.80
CA MET A 1 -17.17 1.15 2.99
C MET A 1 -16.07 1.92 3.71
N SER A 2 -14.94 1.27 4.02
CA SER A 2 -13.87 1.94 4.79
C SER A 2 -13.33 3.16 4.05
N SER A 3 -12.96 4.21 4.78
CA SER A 3 -12.38 5.43 4.19
C SER A 3 -10.99 5.19 3.58
N ILE A 4 -10.34 4.07 3.87
CA ILE A 4 -9.07 3.68 3.23
C ILE A 4 -9.27 3.21 1.78
N ASN A 5 -10.49 2.88 1.36
CA ASN A 5 -10.75 2.52 -0.03
C ASN A 5 -10.45 3.69 -0.96
N GLY A 6 -9.83 3.40 -2.10
CA GLY A 6 -9.49 4.40 -3.12
C GLY A 6 -8.26 4.04 -3.93
N THR A 7 -7.92 4.94 -4.86
CA THR A 7 -6.70 4.86 -5.66
C THR A 7 -5.67 5.82 -5.13
N TYR A 8 -4.46 5.34 -4.92
CA TYR A 8 -3.35 6.10 -4.37
C TYR A 8 -2.17 6.07 -5.34
N VAL A 9 -1.58 7.22 -5.63
CA VAL A 9 -0.48 7.35 -6.58
C VAL A 9 0.78 7.82 -5.85
N ASN A 10 1.88 7.10 -6.04
CA ASN A 10 3.21 7.51 -5.62
C ASN A 10 4.04 7.83 -6.87
N ALA A 11 4.08 9.12 -7.22
CA ALA A 11 4.80 9.61 -8.40
C ALA A 11 6.31 9.35 -8.31
N ASN A 12 6.91 9.42 -7.11
CA ASN A 12 8.35 9.19 -6.92
C ASN A 12 8.74 7.73 -7.24
N ALA A 13 7.88 6.79 -6.85
CA ALA A 13 8.11 5.36 -7.11
C ALA A 13 7.51 4.89 -8.44
N GLY A 14 6.82 5.74 -9.20
CA GLY A 14 6.06 5.34 -10.39
C GLY A 14 5.03 4.26 -10.08
N ALA A 15 4.40 4.33 -8.90
CA ALA A 15 3.58 3.28 -8.33
C ALA A 15 2.14 3.73 -8.08
N LYS A 16 1.20 2.78 -8.12
CA LYS A 16 -0.22 3.00 -7.84
C LYS A 16 -0.76 1.84 -7.00
N LEU A 17 -1.46 2.16 -5.92
CA LEU A 17 -2.17 1.21 -5.06
C LEU A 17 -3.68 1.49 -5.17
N THR A 18 -4.47 0.47 -5.49
CA THR A 18 -5.93 0.55 -5.50
C THR A 18 -6.45 -0.36 -4.40
N ILE A 19 -7.12 0.21 -3.40
CA ILE A 19 -7.76 -0.52 -2.30
C ILE A 19 -9.26 -0.58 -2.55
N THR A 20 -9.82 -1.78 -2.61
CA THR A 20 -11.24 -2.00 -2.94
C THR A 20 -12.06 -2.55 -1.77
N ASP A 21 -11.43 -3.21 -0.81
CA ASP A 21 -12.12 -3.91 0.27
C ASP A 21 -11.41 -3.74 1.62
N GLY A 22 -11.35 -2.50 2.12
CA GLY A 22 -10.89 -2.20 3.47
C GLY A 22 -11.95 -2.52 4.52
N ASN A 23 -11.54 -3.21 5.59
CA ASN A 23 -12.39 -3.64 6.69
C ASN A 23 -11.87 -3.09 8.03
N ASP A 24 -12.53 -2.04 8.54
CA ASP A 24 -12.12 -1.35 9.77
C ASP A 24 -12.27 -2.22 11.03
N SER A 25 -13.08 -3.28 10.98
CA SER A 25 -13.30 -4.16 12.14
C SER A 25 -12.11 -5.05 12.44
N ASN A 26 -11.30 -5.39 11.43
CA ASN A 26 -10.13 -6.26 11.58
C ASN A 26 -8.85 -5.64 10.99
N GLY A 27 -8.91 -4.42 10.46
CA GLY A 27 -7.76 -3.71 9.91
C GLY A 27 -7.21 -4.34 8.64
N THR A 28 -7.97 -5.15 7.90
CA THR A 28 -7.48 -5.80 6.68
C THR A 28 -7.94 -5.08 5.41
N PHE A 29 -7.19 -5.22 4.32
CA PHE A 29 -7.66 -4.81 3.01
C PHE A 29 -7.13 -5.68 1.87
N SER A 30 -7.88 -5.69 0.76
CA SER A 30 -7.44 -6.24 -0.52
C SER A 30 -7.46 -5.19 -1.64
N GLY A 31 -6.79 -5.51 -2.74
CA GLY A 31 -6.65 -4.58 -3.86
C GLY A 31 -5.60 -4.98 -4.87
N THR A 32 -5.19 -4.01 -5.69
CA THR A 32 -4.14 -4.17 -6.70
C THR A 32 -3.06 -3.12 -6.50
N PHE A 33 -1.81 -3.49 -6.74
CA PHE A 33 -0.67 -2.60 -6.74
C PHE A 33 -0.02 -2.66 -8.12
N SER A 34 0.44 -1.53 -8.67
CA SER A 34 1.13 -1.52 -9.96
C SER A 34 2.34 -0.62 -9.92
N GLN A 35 3.43 -1.04 -10.55
CA GLN A 35 4.64 -0.25 -10.74
C GLN A 35 5.31 -0.61 -12.06
N GLY A 36 5.72 0.38 -12.85
CA GLY A 36 6.48 0.14 -14.08
C GLY A 36 5.76 -0.76 -15.10
N GLY A 37 4.42 -0.71 -15.15
CA GLY A 37 3.61 -1.56 -16.04
C GLY A 37 3.32 -2.97 -15.51
N VAL A 38 3.88 -3.37 -14.38
CA VAL A 38 3.59 -4.66 -13.73
C VAL A 38 2.46 -4.48 -12.71
N ASN A 39 1.49 -5.38 -12.73
CA ASN A 39 0.43 -5.45 -11.73
C ASN A 39 0.72 -6.57 -10.72
N TYR A 40 0.50 -6.29 -9.45
CA TYR A 40 0.67 -7.17 -8.32
C TYR A 40 -0.66 -7.24 -7.57
N ASP A 41 -1.09 -8.45 -7.23
CA ASP A 41 -2.24 -8.62 -6.35
C ASP A 41 -1.81 -8.38 -4.92
N VAL A 42 -2.59 -7.59 -4.16
CA VAL A 42 -2.31 -7.38 -2.74
C VAL A 42 -2.70 -8.66 -1.99
N SER A 43 -1.71 -9.50 -1.68
CA SER A 43 -1.91 -10.78 -1.00
C SER A 43 -2.07 -10.62 0.51
N TYR A 44 -1.52 -9.54 1.05
CA TYR A 44 -1.63 -9.17 2.46
C TYR A 44 -1.68 -7.65 2.54
N GLY A 45 -2.78 -7.11 3.03
CA GLY A 45 -2.95 -5.69 3.33
C GLY A 45 -3.48 -5.54 4.74
N HIS A 46 -2.80 -4.74 5.57
CA HIS A 46 -3.22 -4.48 6.94
C HIS A 46 -3.01 -3.02 7.34
N TYR A 47 -3.87 -2.51 8.21
CA TYR A 47 -3.77 -1.20 8.84
C TYR A 47 -4.22 -1.28 10.29
N HIS A 48 -3.68 -0.40 11.11
CA HIS A 48 -3.97 -0.36 12.53
C HIS A 48 -4.07 1.08 13.01
N PHE A 49 -5.11 1.36 13.79
CA PHE A 49 -5.39 2.66 14.38
C PHE A 49 -4.70 2.78 15.73
N GLN A 50 -4.16 3.95 16.05
CA GLN A 50 -3.75 4.21 17.42
C GLN A 50 -4.99 4.25 18.33
N ASN A 51 -4.95 3.53 19.45
CA ASN A 51 -6.02 3.48 20.47
C ASN A 51 -7.40 3.03 19.96
N SER A 52 -7.46 2.27 18.87
CA SER A 52 -8.72 1.69 18.32
C SER A 52 -9.82 2.70 17.97
N THR A 53 -9.53 4.00 18.01
CA THR A 53 -10.52 5.08 17.91
C THR A 53 -10.02 6.27 17.11
N GLY A 54 -8.77 6.28 16.65
CA GLY A 54 -8.26 7.43 15.92
C GLY A 54 -6.86 7.31 15.33
N GLN A 55 -6.47 8.49 14.83
CA GLN A 55 -5.22 8.81 14.17
C GLN A 55 -4.03 8.69 15.13
N PRO A 56 -2.82 8.41 14.64
CA PRO A 56 -2.44 8.06 13.27
C PRO A 56 -2.73 6.59 12.92
N THR A 57 -2.59 6.25 11.65
CA THR A 57 -2.74 4.88 11.13
C THR A 57 -1.43 4.37 10.56
N THR A 58 -0.98 3.21 11.02
CA THR A 58 0.12 2.46 10.39
C THR A 58 -0.47 1.46 9.41
N ILE A 59 0.08 1.37 8.21
CA ILE A 59 -0.43 0.56 7.10
C ILE A 59 0.73 -0.29 6.56
N THR A 60 0.46 -1.52 6.12
CA THR A 60 1.42 -2.38 5.44
C THR A 60 0.74 -3.16 4.32
N PHE A 61 1.48 -3.47 3.27
CA PHE A 61 1.03 -4.47 2.30
C PHE A 61 2.15 -5.22 1.61
N VAL A 62 1.80 -6.39 1.08
CA VAL A 62 2.61 -7.19 0.18
C VAL A 62 1.84 -7.38 -1.14
N GLY A 63 2.46 -6.97 -2.24
CA GLY A 63 2.00 -7.23 -3.60
C GLY A 63 2.77 -8.38 -4.22
N LEU A 64 2.07 -9.36 -4.81
CA LEU A 64 2.67 -10.52 -5.46
C LEU A 64 2.35 -10.55 -6.96
N ASN A 65 3.34 -10.93 -7.77
CA ASN A 65 3.16 -11.28 -9.17
C ASN A 65 4.00 -12.52 -9.49
N GLY A 66 3.35 -13.60 -9.93
CA GLY A 66 4.02 -14.89 -10.18
C GLY A 66 5.15 -14.86 -11.22
N ASN A 67 5.20 -13.84 -12.07
CA ASN A 67 6.21 -13.68 -13.12
C ASN A 67 7.26 -12.61 -12.78
N SER A 68 6.99 -11.72 -11.82
CA SER A 68 7.79 -10.50 -11.57
C SER A 68 8.31 -10.39 -10.14
N GLY A 69 7.96 -11.33 -9.25
CA GLY A 69 8.37 -11.33 -7.84
C GLY A 69 7.37 -10.62 -6.93
N PHE A 70 7.87 -9.88 -5.94
CA PHE A 70 7.02 -9.26 -4.92
C PHE A 70 7.49 -7.87 -4.52
N GLN A 71 6.58 -7.11 -3.90
CA GLN A 71 6.88 -5.86 -3.25
C GLN A 71 6.27 -5.82 -1.85
N ALA A 72 6.99 -5.25 -0.90
CA ALA A 72 6.53 -5.05 0.46
C ALA A 72 6.67 -3.59 0.87
N TRP A 73 5.65 -3.04 1.52
CA TRP A 73 5.58 -1.62 1.82
C TRP A 73 5.07 -1.35 3.23
N SER A 74 5.68 -0.37 3.90
CA SER A 74 5.24 0.18 5.18
C SER A 74 4.85 1.65 5.00
N LEU A 75 3.68 1.99 5.52
CA LEU A 75 2.97 3.22 5.24
C LEU A 75 2.47 3.87 6.53
N PHE A 76 2.33 5.20 6.52
CA PHE A 76 1.82 5.98 7.63
C PHE A 76 0.87 7.07 7.14
N SER A 77 -0.31 7.14 7.74
CA SER A 77 -1.23 8.26 7.59
C SER A 77 -1.35 9.03 8.90
N PRO A 78 -1.19 10.36 8.89
CA PRO A 78 -1.44 11.17 10.09
C PRO A 78 -2.92 11.28 10.40
N ASP A 79 -3.82 10.99 9.43
CA ASP A 79 -5.26 11.12 9.58
C ASP A 79 -6.06 9.96 8.94
N HIS A 80 -7.39 9.95 9.16
CA HIS A 80 -8.31 8.95 8.60
C HIS A 80 -8.93 9.36 7.24
N ASN A 81 -8.50 10.50 6.69
CA ASN A 81 -8.87 10.90 5.34
C ASN A 81 -7.99 10.19 4.30
N TYR A 82 -6.78 9.78 4.72
CA TYR A 82 -5.80 9.09 3.89
C TYR A 82 -5.45 9.89 2.63
N ALA A 83 -5.57 11.21 2.66
CA ALA A 83 -5.28 12.04 1.49
C ALA A 83 -3.82 11.85 1.03
N ARG A 84 -2.93 11.62 2.01
CA ARG A 84 -1.48 11.48 1.82
C ARG A 84 -0.95 10.43 2.79
N VAL A 85 -0.27 9.41 2.26
CA VAL A 85 0.27 8.32 3.04
C VAL A 85 1.77 8.20 2.77
N ARG A 86 2.58 8.53 3.77
CA ARG A 86 4.05 8.43 3.69
C ARG A 86 4.44 6.96 3.61
N ALA A 87 5.40 6.64 2.76
CA ALA A 87 5.70 5.25 2.43
C ALA A 87 7.18 4.98 2.20
N ALA A 88 7.59 3.79 2.64
CA ALA A 88 8.84 3.15 2.25
C ALA A 88 8.55 1.69 1.92
N GLY A 89 9.27 1.13 0.97
CA GLY A 89 9.09 -0.25 0.56
C GLY A 89 10.28 -0.81 -0.18
N SER A 90 10.14 -2.06 -0.60
CA SER A 90 11.13 -2.73 -1.42
C SER A 90 10.47 -3.52 -2.54
N ARG A 91 11.22 -3.67 -3.64
CA ARG A 91 10.91 -4.58 -4.74
C ARG A 91 12.01 -5.62 -4.84
N THR A 92 11.59 -6.88 -4.99
CA THR A 92 12.48 -8.00 -5.32
C THR A 92 11.90 -8.75 -6.51
N ASN A 93 12.72 -9.01 -7.52
CA ASN A 93 12.32 -9.75 -8.73
C ASN A 93 13.19 -10.99 -8.97
N PHE A 94 12.82 -11.79 -9.99
CA PHE A 94 13.52 -13.03 -10.34
C PHE A 94 14.87 -12.79 -11.04
N ASP A 95 15.17 -11.56 -11.46
CA ASP A 95 16.49 -11.18 -11.99
C ASP A 95 17.50 -10.92 -10.86
N GLY A 96 17.08 -11.05 -9.59
CA GLY A 96 17.93 -10.82 -8.42
C GLY A 96 18.03 -9.35 -8.02
N GLU A 97 17.24 -8.46 -8.63
CA GLU A 97 17.20 -7.05 -8.28
C GLU A 97 16.52 -6.87 -6.90
N VAL A 98 17.14 -6.09 -6.02
CA VAL A 98 16.56 -5.65 -4.75
C VAL A 98 16.64 -4.13 -4.70
N VAL A 99 15.48 -3.47 -4.73
CA VAL A 99 15.37 -2.00 -4.81
C VAL A 99 14.63 -1.48 -3.60
N THR A 100 15.16 -0.43 -2.97
CA THR A 100 14.42 0.36 -1.98
C THR A 100 13.65 1.47 -2.66
N LEU A 101 12.39 1.64 -2.26
CA LEU A 101 11.45 2.62 -2.80
C LEU A 101 10.94 3.50 -1.65
N ALA A 102 10.67 4.77 -1.95
CA ALA A 102 10.15 5.71 -0.97
C ALA A 102 9.23 6.73 -1.65
N GLY A 103 8.46 7.46 -0.86
CA GLY A 103 7.65 8.58 -1.33
C GLY A 103 6.35 8.70 -0.56
N GLU A 104 5.39 9.34 -1.20
CA GLU A 104 4.05 9.52 -0.66
C GLU A 104 3.04 8.96 -1.65
N PHE A 105 2.10 8.17 -1.15
CA PHE A 105 0.91 7.75 -1.86
C PHE A 105 -0.18 8.79 -1.65
N VAL A 106 -0.57 9.48 -2.72
CA VAL A 106 -1.61 10.53 -2.71
C VAL A 106 -2.90 9.97 -3.27
N LYS A 107 -3.98 10.07 -2.48
CA LYS A 107 -5.31 9.58 -2.88
C LYS A 107 -5.87 10.44 -4.02
N GLN A 108 -6.48 9.78 -5.01
CA GLN A 108 -7.16 10.40 -6.16
C GLN A 108 -8.66 10.55 -5.93
#